data_AF-A0A968WU04-F1
#
_entry.id   AF-A0A968WU04-F1
#
_cell.length_a   1.000
_cell.length_b   1.000
_cell.length_c   1.000
_cell.angle_alpha   90.00
_cell.angle_beta   90.00
_cell.angle_gamma   90.00
#
_symmetry.space_group_name_H-M   'P 1'
#
loop_
_entity.id
_entity.type
_entity.pdbx_description
1 polymer ?
#
loop_
_entity_poly.entity_id
_entity_poly.type
_entity_poly.pdbx_seq_one_letter_code
_entity_poly.pdbx_strand_id
1 'polypeptide(L)' 'MSDTATPDQLLPKLGAYDKDGNPWRLAAREIFAIAAYRTGDFAMADRYFNAIFADPAATTAMRQRSQAMIQLITPKLAAQ' A
#
# COMPACT_ATOMS: atom_id res chain seq x y z
N MET A 1 13.36 3.31 13.68
CA MET A 1 12.70 4.23 12.75
C MET A 1 11.70 3.40 11.94
N SER A 2 10.40 3.62 12.13
CA SER A 2 9.32 2.83 11.50
C SER A 2 9.29 2.99 9.98
N ASP A 3 9.88 4.08 9.50
CA ASP A 3 10.12 4.48 8.13
C ASP A 3 11.12 3.60 7.38
N THR A 4 11.77 2.61 7.97
CA THR A 4 12.62 1.62 7.24
C THR A 4 12.16 0.17 7.41
N ALA A 5 11.04 -0.05 8.11
CA ALA A 5 10.55 -1.40 8.38
C ALA A 5 10.08 -2.10 7.09
N THR A 6 10.39 -3.39 6.97
CA THR A 6 9.90 -4.22 5.86
C THR A 6 8.43 -4.59 6.05
N PRO A 7 7.72 -5.03 5.00
CA PRO A 7 6.33 -5.49 5.12
C PRO A 7 6.14 -6.54 6.24
N ASP A 8 7.05 -7.53 6.33
CA ASP A 8 7.01 -8.59 7.34
C ASP A 8 7.14 -8.06 8.78
N GLN A 9 7.93 -7.01 8.98
CA GLN A 9 8.09 -6.36 10.29
C GLN A 9 6.87 -5.51 10.67
N LEU A 10 6.11 -5.04 9.67
CA LEU A 10 4.93 -4.20 9.86
C LEU A 10 3.67 -5.03 10.05
N LEU A 11 3.55 -6.19 9.39
CA LEU A 11 2.37 -7.03 9.40
C LEU A 11 1.88 -7.40 10.82
N PRO A 12 2.72 -7.90 11.75
CA PRO A 12 2.27 -8.21 13.11
C PRO A 12 1.87 -6.97 13.92
N LYS A 13 2.33 -5.77 13.53
CA LYS A 13 2.05 -4.51 14.22
C LYS A 13 0.79 -3.83 13.71
N LEU A 14 0.57 -3.89 12.40
CA LEU A 14 -0.43 -3.08 11.71
C LEU A 14 -1.53 -3.89 11.03
N GLY A 15 -1.37 -5.20 10.89
CA GLY A 15 -2.32 -6.06 10.16
C GLY A 15 -3.73 -6.04 10.75
N ALA A 16 -3.90 -5.77 12.05
CA ALA A 16 -5.21 -5.62 12.67
C ALA A 16 -5.99 -4.39 12.16
N TYR A 17 -5.30 -3.38 11.64
CA TYR A 17 -5.90 -2.17 11.09
C TYR A 17 -6.30 -2.31 9.63
N ASP A 18 -5.66 -3.22 8.87
CA ASP A 18 -6.05 -3.59 7.50
C ASP A 18 -7.23 -4.58 7.49
N LYS A 19 -8.34 -4.16 8.13
CA LYS A 19 -9.61 -4.86 8.13
C LYS A 19 -10.69 -3.94 7.60
N ASP A 20 -11.62 -4.49 6.83
CA ASP A 20 -12.75 -3.72 6.33
C ASP A 20 -13.57 -3.14 7.48
N GLY A 21 -14.07 -1.91 7.28
CA GLY A 21 -14.76 -1.15 8.32
C GLY A 21 -13.85 -0.51 9.37
N ASN A 22 -12.57 -0.89 9.48
CA ASN A 22 -11.64 -0.19 10.36
C ASN A 22 -11.34 1.22 9.81
N PRO A 23 -11.46 2.30 10.62
CA PRO A 23 -11.15 3.66 10.18
C PRO A 23 -9.71 3.83 9.68
N TRP A 24 -8.78 3.00 10.18
CA TRP A 24 -7.35 3.10 9.88
C TRP A 24 -6.88 2.22 8.72
N ARG A 25 -7.79 1.47 8.07
CA ARG A 25 -7.41 0.51 7.02
C ARG A 25 -6.64 1.12 5.88
N LEU A 26 -7.03 2.31 5.43
CA LEU A 26 -6.38 2.96 4.30
C LEU A 26 -4.96 3.43 4.64
N ALA A 27 -4.75 3.91 5.86
CA ALA A 27 -3.42 4.26 6.34
C ALA A 27 -2.53 3.02 6.49
N ALA A 28 -3.06 1.92 7.02
CA ALA A 28 -2.34 0.66 7.14
C ALA A 28 -1.94 0.11 5.75
N ARG A 29 -2.88 0.07 4.80
CA ARG A 29 -2.64 -0.32 3.41
C ARG A 29 -1.57 0.54 2.75
N GLU A 30 -1.60 1.86 2.96
CA GLU A 30 -0.62 2.78 2.38
C GLU A 30 0.78 2.53 2.95
N ILE A 31 0.90 2.29 4.26
CA ILE A 31 2.16 1.93 4.92
C ILE A 31 2.70 0.62 4.35
N PHE A 32 1.87 -0.41 4.19
CA PHE A 32 2.29 -1.68 3.59
C PHE A 32 2.73 -1.51 2.14
N ALA A 33 1.98 -0.73 1.34
CA ALA A 33 2.30 -0.48 -0.06
C ALA A 33 3.66 0.23 -0.23
N ILE A 34 3.94 1.23 0.61
CA ILE A 34 5.21 1.97 0.59
C ILE A 34 6.37 1.07 1.02
N ALA A 35 6.18 0.26 2.07
CA ALA A 35 7.21 -0.68 2.53
C ALA A 35 7.53 -1.71 1.44
N ALA A 36 6.51 -2.29 0.81
CA ALA A 36 6.65 -3.26 -0.27
C ALA A 36 7.36 -2.67 -1.48
N TYR A 37 6.98 -1.46 -1.92
CA TYR A 37 7.63 -0.76 -3.02
C TYR A 37 9.14 -0.58 -2.77
N ARG A 38 9.52 -0.22 -1.54
CA ARG A 38 10.92 0.02 -1.17
C ARG A 38 11.76 -1.24 -1.10
N THR A 39 11.16 -2.37 -0.75
CA THR A 39 11.83 -3.67 -0.72
C THR A 39 11.79 -4.41 -2.05
N GLY A 40 11.19 -3.81 -3.09
CA GLY A 40 11.08 -4.41 -4.42
C GLY A 40 9.94 -5.42 -4.57
N ASP A 41 9.07 -5.56 -3.55
CA ASP A 41 7.86 -6.37 -3.65
C ASP A 41 6.77 -5.57 -4.38
N PHE A 42 6.97 -5.42 -5.68
CA PHE A 42 6.08 -4.63 -6.53
C PHE A 42 4.70 -5.27 -6.67
N ALA A 43 4.57 -6.58 -6.49
CA ALA A 43 3.27 -7.26 -6.50
C ALA A 43 2.43 -6.89 -5.28
N MET A 44 3.01 -6.92 -4.08
CA MET A 44 2.33 -6.48 -2.86
C MET A 44 2.03 -4.97 -2.90
N ALA A 45 2.97 -4.16 -3.40
CA ALA A 45 2.76 -2.72 -3.56
C ALA A 45 1.57 -2.42 -4.50
N ASP A 46 1.52 -3.05 -5.68
CA ASP A 46 0.44 -2.88 -6.65
C ASP A 46 -0.92 -3.27 -6.04
N ARG A 47 -0.97 -4.44 -5.38
CA ARG A 47 -2.20 -4.91 -4.71
C ARG A 47 -2.74 -3.88 -3.73
N TYR A 48 -1.90 -3.32 -2.86
CA TYR A 48 -2.35 -2.38 -1.85
C TYR A 48 -2.74 -1.01 -2.41
N PHE A 49 -1.98 -0.47 -3.38
CA PHE A 49 -2.36 0.79 -4.00
C PHE A 49 -3.67 0.66 -4.81
N ASN A 50 -3.90 -0.46 -5.49
CA ASN A 50 -5.19 -0.73 -6.13
C ASN A 50 -6.33 -0.86 -5.11
N ALA A 51 -6.09 -1.52 -3.97
CA ALA A 51 -7.07 -1.60 -2.89
C ALA A 51 -7.44 -0.23 -2.31
N ILE A 52 -6.47 0.69 -2.18
CA ILE A 52 -6.75 2.08 -1.75
C ILE A 52 -7.52 2.84 -2.83
N PHE A 53 -7.11 2.71 -4.10
CA PHE A 53 -7.75 3.39 -5.23
C PHE A 53 -9.23 3.01 -5.37
N ALA A 54 -9.55 1.72 -5.15
CA ALA A 54 -10.89 1.18 -5.25
C ALA A 54 -11.76 1.41 -3.99
N ASP A 55 -11.18 1.80 -2.84
CA ASP A 55 -11.95 1.95 -1.60
C ASP A 55 -12.84 3.21 -1.66
N PRO A 56 -14.16 3.08 -1.44
CA PRO A 56 -15.08 4.23 -1.46
C PRO A 56 -14.74 5.30 -0.43
N ALA A 57 -14.13 4.95 0.70
CA ALA A 57 -13.74 5.90 1.74
C ALA A 57 -12.41 6.61 1.46
N ALA A 58 -11.68 6.23 0.41
CA ALA A 58 -10.47 6.93 0.02
C ALA A 58 -10.80 8.34 -0.46
N THR A 59 -10.11 9.33 0.12
CA THR A 59 -10.23 10.73 -0.32
C THR A 59 -9.64 10.89 -1.72
N THR A 60 -10.01 11.98 -2.41
CA THR A 60 -9.48 12.30 -3.75
C THR A 60 -7.94 12.31 -3.77
N ALA A 61 -7.31 12.91 -2.76
CA ALA A 61 -5.85 12.98 -2.66
C ALA A 61 -5.22 11.58 -2.52
N MET A 62 -5.84 10.67 -1.76
CA MET A 62 -5.36 9.30 -1.61
C MET A 62 -5.46 8.51 -2.91
N ARG A 63 -6.57 8.66 -3.65
CA ARG A 63 -6.74 8.01 -4.96
C ARG A 63 -5.72 8.51 -5.98
N GLN A 64 -5.51 9.83 -6.05
CA GLN A 64 -4.50 10.42 -6.93
C GLN A 64 -3.10 9.90 -6.65
N ARG A 65 -2.71 9.87 -5.36
CA ARG A 65 -1.40 9.32 -4.95
C ARG A 65 -1.28 7.83 -5.28
N SER A 66 -2.32 7.06 -5.01
CA SER A 66 -2.33 5.62 -5.32
C SER A 66 -2.22 5.37 -6.83
N GLN A 67 -2.93 6.13 -7.65
CA GLN A 67 -2.84 6.06 -9.10
C GLN A 67 -1.42 6.39 -9.61
N ALA A 68 -0.79 7.44 -9.06
CA ALA A 68 0.58 7.79 -9.41
C ALA A 68 1.56 6.65 -9.05
N MET A 69 1.39 6.03 -7.88
CA MET A 69 2.22 4.89 -7.47
C MET A 69 2.00 3.65 -8.36
N ILE A 70 0.75 3.33 -8.71
CA ILE A 70 0.43 2.23 -9.63
C ILE A 70 1.17 2.43 -10.97
N GLN A 71 1.13 3.65 -11.54
CA GLN A 71 1.84 3.96 -12.79
C GLN A 71 3.36 3.77 -12.69
N LEU A 72 3.96 4.03 -11.53
CA LEU A 72 5.38 3.77 -11.28
C LEU A 72 5.70 2.28 -11.08
N ILE A 73 4.73 1.51 -10.58
CA ILE A 73 4.86 0.09 -10.27
C ILE A 73 4.66 -0.79 -11.50
N THR A 74 3.66 -0.51 -12.35
CA THR A 74 3.32 -1.32 -13.53
C THR A 74 4.53 -1.74 -14.37
N PRO A 75 5.45 -0.83 -14.80
CA PRO A 75 6.60 -1.26 -15.59
C PRO A 75 7.60 -2.13 -14.81
N LYS A 76 7.69 -1.97 -13.48
CA LYS A 76 8.58 -2.79 -12.62
C LYS A 76 8.00 -4.18 -12.38
N LEU A 77 6.67 -4.28 -12.33
CA LEU A 77 5.97 -5.55 -12.24
C LEU A 77 6.14 -6.37 -13.52
N ALA A 78 6.07 -5.73 -14.69
CA ALA A 78 6.26 -6.38 -15.98
C ALA A 78 7.71 -6.81 -16.28
N ALA A 79 8.69 -6.28 -15.54
CA ALA A 79 10.11 -6.56 -15.72
C ALA A 79 10.66 -7.65 -14.77
N GLN A 80 9.80 -8.22 -13.90
CA GLN A 80 10.09 -9.39 -13.08
C GLN A 80 9.79 -10.68 -13.85
#